data_AF-A0A977Q2X3-F1
#
_entry.id   AF-A0A977Q2X3-F1
#
_cell.length_a   1.000
_cell.length_b   1.000
_cell.length_c   1.000
_cell.angle_alpha   90.00
_cell.angle_beta   90.00
_cell.angle_gamma   90.00
#
_symmetry.space_group_name_H-M   'P 1'
#
loop_
_entity.id
_entity.type
_entity.pdbx_description
1 polymer ?
#
loop_
_entity_poly.entity_id
_entity_poly.type
_entity_poly.pdbx_seq_one_letter_code
_entity_poly.pdbx_strand_id
1 'polypeptide(L)' 'MKLIDIVLLSLAAGFAIIAIYEAMKFGFGEAYWAVMLSLGLFFFYNYRKKKK' A
#
# COMPACT_ATOMS: atom_id res chain seq x y z
N MET A 1 6.90 -15.86 6.87
CA MET A 1 6.02 -14.67 6.96
C MET A 1 4.85 -15.05 7.85
N LYS A 2 4.55 -14.28 8.90
CA LYS A 2 3.34 -14.54 9.71
C LYS A 2 2.11 -14.12 8.90
N LEU A 3 0.93 -14.64 9.25
CA LEU A 3 -0.34 -14.29 8.58
C LEU A 3 -0.52 -12.76 8.45
N ILE A 4 -0.15 -12.03 9.50
CA ILE A 4 -0.20 -10.56 9.55
C ILE A 4 0.70 -9.90 8.50
N ASP A 5 1.88 -10.48 8.23
CA ASP A 5 2.82 -9.95 7.24
C ASP A 5 2.25 -10.10 5.82
N ILE A 6 1.53 -11.20 5.57
CA ILE A 6 0.85 -11.47 4.29
C ILE A 6 -0.31 -10.51 4.10
N VAL A 7 -1.17 -10.35 5.12
CA VAL A 7 -2.31 -9.42 5.07
C VAL A 7 -1.85 -7.99 4.82
N LEU A 8 -0.78 -7.55 5.50
CA LEU A 8 -0.19 -6.22 5.30
C LEU A 8 0.30 -6.01 3.87
N LEU A 9 1.01 -6.99 3.32
CA LEU A 9 1.52 -6.92 1.96
C LEU A 9 0.39 -6.92 0.92
N SER A 10 -0.62 -7.77 1.12
CA SER A 10 -1.81 -7.83 0.25
C SER A 10 -2.61 -6.53 0.28
N LEU A 11 -2.79 -5.91 1.44
CA LEU A 11 -3.44 -4.61 1.54
C LEU A 11 -2.62 -3.52 0.85
N ALA A 12 -1.30 -3.48 1.07
CA ALA A 12 -0.43 -2.51 0.40
C ALA A 12 -0.51 -2.63 -1.13
N ALA A 13 -0.53 -3.87 -1.65
CA ALA A 13 -0.71 -4.14 -3.07
C ALA A 13 -2.10 -3.76 -3.58
N GLY A 14 -3.16 -4.03 -2.82
CA GLY A 14 -4.54 -3.64 -3.17
C GLY A 14 -4.68 -2.12 -3.32
N PHE A 15 -4.17 -1.35 -2.36
CA PHE A 15 -4.16 0.12 -2.45
C PHE A 15 -3.26 0.63 -3.58
N ALA A 16 -2.16 -0.07 -3.90
CA ALA A 16 -1.33 0.30 -5.06
C ALA A 16 -2.11 0.17 -6.37
N ILE A 17 -2.89 -0.90 -6.54
CA ILE A 17 -3.71 -1.11 -7.73
C ILE A 17 -4.78 -0.03 -7.85
N ILE A 18 -5.47 0.30 -6.75
CA ILE A 18 -6.46 1.39 -6.70
C ILE A 18 -5.81 2.72 -7.05
N ALA A 19 -4.65 3.02 -6.47
CA ALA A 19 -3.89 4.24 -6.76
C ALA A 19 -3.53 4.36 -8.24
N ILE A 20 -3.08 3.28 -8.87
CA ILE A 20 -2.76 3.26 -10.31
C ILE A 20 -4.03 3.53 -11.13
N TYR A 21 -5.14 2.87 -10.80
CA TYR A 21 -6.42 3.07 -11.48
C TYR A 21 -6.91 4.52 -11.38
N GLU A 22 -6.90 5.09 -10.17
CA GLU A 22 -7.33 6.47 -9.95
C GLU A 22 -6.38 7.46 -10.62
N ALA A 23 -5.08 7.22 -10.58
CA ALA A 23 -4.09 8.08 -11.22
C ALA A 23 -4.30 8.13 -12.74
N MET A 24 -4.65 7.00 -13.34
CA MET A 24 -4.93 6.89 -14.78
C MET A 24 -6.27 7.52 -15.18
N LYS A 25 -7.29 7.42 -14.32
CA LYS A 25 -8.67 7.80 -14.67
C LYS A 25 -9.05 9.22 -14.24
N PHE A 26 -8.63 9.62 -13.04
CA PHE A 26 -9.03 10.87 -12.39
C PHE A 26 -7.83 11.81 -12.12
N GLY A 27 -6.61 11.32 -12.34
CA GLY A 27 -5.38 12.06 -12.12
C GLY A 27 -4.79 11.85 -10.73
N PHE A 28 -3.59 12.40 -10.52
CA PHE A 28 -2.79 12.13 -9.33
C PHE A 28 -3.35 12.75 -8.03
N GLY A 29 -4.16 13.80 -8.13
CA GLY A 29 -4.77 14.46 -6.98
C GLY A 29 -5.73 13.53 -6.23
N GLU A 30 -6.64 12.90 -6.97
CA GLU A 30 -7.58 11.92 -6.42
C GLU A 30 -6.85 10.64 -5.98
N ALA A 31 -5.85 10.17 -6.73
CA ALA A 31 -5.10 8.96 -6.35
C ALA A 31 -4.25 9.10 -5.07
N TYR A 32 -4.01 10.33 -4.60
CA TYR A 32 -3.05 10.63 -3.54
C TYR A 32 -3.32 9.84 -2.26
N TRP A 33 -4.58 9.71 -1.85
CA TRP A 33 -4.94 8.98 -0.62
C TRP A 33 -4.59 7.48 -0.74
N ALA A 34 -4.87 6.86 -1.89
CA ALA A 34 -4.57 5.46 -2.15
C ALA A 34 -3.06 5.21 -2.24
N VAL A 35 -2.31 6.14 -2.84
CA VAL A 35 -0.83 6.13 -2.87
C VAL A 35 -0.28 6.18 -1.44
N MET A 36 -0.77 7.11 -0.62
CA MET A 36 -0.32 7.27 0.77
C MET A 36 -0.61 6.03 1.62
N LEU A 37 -1.79 5.41 1.47
CA LEU A 37 -2.14 4.18 2.17
C LEU A 37 -1.27 2.99 1.74
N SER A 38 -1.03 2.84 0.44
CA SER A 38 -0.16 1.78 -0.09
C SER A 38 1.27 1.90 0.46
N LEU A 39 1.85 3.10 0.38
CA LEU A 39 3.20 3.38 0.88
C LEU A 39 3.29 3.22 2.40
N GLY A 40 2.30 3.72 3.14
CA GLY A 40 2.23 3.59 4.60
C GLY A 40 2.22 2.12 5.04
N LEU A 41 1.38 1.29 4.42
CA LEU A 41 1.30 -0.15 4.70
C LEU A 41 2.60 -0.88 4.30
N PHE A 42 3.18 -0.52 3.16
CA PHE A 42 4.44 -1.09 2.70
C PHE A 42 5.61 -0.75 3.64
N PHE A 43 5.71 0.51 4.09
CA PHE A 43 6.73 0.92 5.05
C PHE A 43 6.51 0.30 6.42
N PHE A 44 5.26 0.18 6.88
CA PHE A 44 4.95 -0.51 8.12
C PHE A 44 5.33 -2.00 8.06
N TYR A 45 5.04 -2.67 6.94
CA TYR A 45 5.50 -4.04 6.68
C TYR A 45 7.04 -4.14 6.76
N ASN A 46 7.76 -3.25 6.08
CA ASN A 46 9.23 -3.25 6.11
C ASN A 46 9.80 -2.97 7.50
N TYR A 47 9.20 -2.04 8.24
CA TYR A 47 9.57 -1.74 9.62
C TYR A 47 9.40 -2.97 10.52
N ARG A 48 8.26 -3.65 10.42
CA ARG A 48 8.01 -4.90 11.15
C ARG A 48 8.97 -6.00 10.78
N LYS A 49 9.36 -6.09 9.50
CA LYS A 49 10.30 -7.10 9.01
C LYS A 49 11.73 -6.83 9.48
N LYS A 50 12.14 -5.57 9.61
CA LYS A 50 13.48 -5.19 10.11
C LYS A 50 13.63 -5.34 11.63
N LYS A 51 12.54 -5.22 12.39
CA LYS A 51 12.54 -5.35 13.86
C LYS A 51 12.61 -6.78 14.38
N LYS A 52 12.59 -7.77 13.50
CA LYS A 52 12.32 -9.17 13.81
C LYS A 52 13.38 -10.03 13.15
#